data_AF-A0A2J7PGX1-F1
#
_entry.id   AF-A0A2J7PGX1-F1
#
_cell.length_a   1.000
_cell.length_b   1.000
_cell.length_c   1.000
_cell.angle_alpha   90.00
_cell.angle_beta   90.00
_cell.angle_gamma   90.00
#
_symmetry.space_group_name_H-M   'P 1'
#
loop_
_entity.id
_entity.type
_entity.pdbx_description
1 polymer ?
#
loop_
_entity_poly.entity_id
_entity_poly.type
_entity_poly.pdbx_seq_one_letter_code
_entity_poly.pdbx_strand_id
1 'polypeptide(L)'
;MTLDFNKICRLCMAQPSGTLLPIFSQEDNLPGKVMTLMPLIKLCINDGLPSQVCSQCVQQVNTSYNFKLQCETADATLKQLVGCHQSQTALQEESSSDGTCTSAPVKEELIKLEITIEDDDMLVRDNESPGLDR
;
A
#
# COMPACT_ATOMS: atom_id res chain seq x y z
N MET A 1 24.54 22.61 20.51
CA MET A 1 24.58 21.24 19.96
C MET A 1 24.03 21.30 18.55
N THR A 2 24.81 20.89 17.55
CA THR A 2 24.38 20.83 16.14
C THR A 2 23.77 19.46 15.87
N LEU A 3 22.58 19.43 15.28
CA LEU A 3 21.95 18.18 14.84
C LEU A 3 22.73 17.61 13.65
N ASP A 4 23.10 16.33 13.68
CA ASP A 4 23.73 15.66 12.55
C ASP A 4 22.67 14.98 11.68
N PHE A 5 22.30 15.64 10.57
CA PHE A 5 21.30 15.11 9.62
C PHE A 5 21.75 13.82 8.92
N ASN A 6 23.03 13.44 9.01
CA ASN A 6 23.49 12.17 8.47
C ASN A 6 23.13 10.96 9.34
N LYS A 7 22.60 11.19 10.54
CA LYS A 7 22.24 10.12 11.48
C LYS A 7 20.74 10.02 11.73
N ILE A 8 19.94 10.84 11.05
CA ILE A 8 18.52 11.02 11.34
C ILE A 8 17.69 10.59 10.13
N CYS A 9 16.65 9.81 10.37
CA CYS A 9 15.67 9.45 9.36
C CYS A 9 14.81 10.67 8.98
N ARG A 10 14.67 10.93 7.69
CA ARG A 10 13.85 12.03 7.14
C ARG A 10 12.37 11.95 7.50
N LEU A 11 11.82 10.74 7.60
CA LEU A 11 10.39 10.51 7.76
C LEU A 11 9.95 10.43 9.23
N CYS A 12 10.79 9.90 10.12
CA CYS A 12 10.42 9.72 11.53
C CYS A 12 11.33 10.44 12.53
N MET A 13 12.38 11.12 12.07
CA MET A 13 13.40 11.78 12.91
C MET A 13 14.17 10.87 13.88
N ALA A 14 13.97 9.55 13.83
CA ALA A 14 14.72 8.60 14.64
C ALA A 14 16.18 8.52 14.20
N GLN A 15 17.06 8.20 15.15
CA GLN A 15 18.46 7.85 14.92
C GLN A 15 18.62 6.33 15.12
N PRO A 16 18.29 5.51 14.11
CA PRO A 16 18.40 4.07 14.23
C PRO A 16 19.87 3.65 14.38
N SER A 17 20.12 2.54 15.07
CA SER A 17 21.44 1.92 15.14
C SER A 17 21.86 1.28 13.81
N GLY A 18 20.90 0.98 12.92
CA GLY A 18 21.14 0.39 11.61
C GLY A 18 21.41 1.42 10.50
N THR A 19 21.72 0.91 9.31
CA THR A 19 22.01 1.71 8.12
C THR A 19 20.80 2.53 7.66
N LEU A 20 21.03 3.82 7.42
CA LEU A 20 20.07 4.68 6.72
C LEU A 20 20.26 4.54 5.21
N LEU A 21 19.16 4.51 4.47
CA LEU A 21 19.13 4.36 3.03
C LEU A 21 18.92 5.73 2.38
N PRO A 22 19.50 6.01 1.20
CA PRO A 22 19.22 7.25 0.48
C PRO A 22 17.75 7.32 0.06
N ILE A 23 17.06 8.41 0.37
CA ILE A 23 15.63 8.55 0.05
C ILE A 23 15.39 8.77 -1.46
N PHE A 24 16.36 9.35 -2.16
CA PHE A 24 16.29 9.68 -3.59
C PHE A 24 16.96 8.63 -4.50
N SER A 25 17.11 7.39 -4.02
CA SER A 25 17.52 6.27 -4.88
C SER A 25 16.49 6.03 -5.98
N GLN A 26 16.94 5.64 -7.18
CA GLN A 26 16.03 5.32 -8.29
C GLN A 26 15.24 4.04 -8.06
N GLU A 27 15.79 3.13 -7.26
CA GLU A 27 15.15 1.86 -6.91
C GLU A 27 13.89 2.16 -6.07
N ASP A 28 12.75 1.63 -6.54
CA ASP A 28 11.44 1.65 -5.87
C ASP A 28 10.68 3.00 -5.80
N ASN A 29 11.21 4.09 -6.38
CA ASN A 29 10.56 5.41 -6.43
C ASN A 29 9.96 5.85 -5.08
N LEU A 30 10.71 5.65 -4.00
CA LEU A 30 10.25 5.93 -2.64
C LEU A 30 9.72 7.37 -2.45
N PRO A 31 10.35 8.44 -2.99
CA PRO A 31 9.83 9.79 -2.86
C PRO A 31 8.43 9.94 -3.47
N GLY A 32 8.20 9.32 -4.63
CA GLY A 32 6.91 9.33 -5.31
C GLY A 32 5.82 8.65 -4.49
N LYS A 33 6.13 7.48 -3.88
CA LYS A 33 5.20 6.78 -2.98
C LYS A 33 4.84 7.64 -1.76
N VAL A 34 5.84 8.26 -1.11
CA VAL A 34 5.60 9.16 0.04
C VAL A 34 4.71 10.33 -0.37
N MET A 35 5.00 11.03 -1.48
CA MET A 35 4.19 12.15 -1.93
C MET A 35 2.77 11.73 -2.33
N THR A 36 2.61 10.52 -2.86
CA THR A 36 1.29 9.97 -3.22
C THR A 36 0.44 9.70 -1.97
N LEU A 37 1.05 9.19 -0.91
CA LEU A 37 0.38 8.92 0.36
C LEU A 37 0.17 10.18 1.22
N MET A 38 1.11 11.13 1.17
CA MET A 38 1.13 12.36 1.95
C MET A 38 1.37 13.58 1.04
N PRO A 39 0.33 14.09 0.34
CA PRO A 39 0.49 15.11 -0.70
C PRO A 39 0.97 16.48 -0.19
N LEU A 40 0.92 16.71 1.13
CA LEU A 40 1.44 17.92 1.76
C LEU A 40 2.95 17.87 2.02
N ILE A 41 3.57 16.69 1.93
CA ILE A 41 5.01 16.51 2.10
C ILE A 41 5.69 16.65 0.75
N LYS A 42 6.68 17.55 0.67
CA LYS A 42 7.54 17.71 -0.52
C LYS A 42 8.94 17.19 -0.21
N LEU A 43 9.33 16.12 -0.87
CA LEU A 43 10.71 15.61 -0.84
C LEU A 43 11.46 16.14 -2.06
N CYS A 44 12.34 17.10 -1.85
CA CYS A 44 13.16 17.69 -2.91
C CYS A 44 14.63 17.48 -2.59
N ILE A 45 15.41 17.16 -3.62
CA ILE A 45 16.87 17.07 -3.49
C ILE A 45 17.39 18.45 -3.07
N ASN A 46 18.31 18.49 -2.11
CA ASN A 46 18.91 19.71 -1.57
C ASN A 46 17.93 20.69 -0.88
N ASP A 47 16.85 20.18 -0.27
CA ASP A 47 15.92 20.97 0.55
C ASP A 47 16.49 21.40 1.93
N GLY A 48 17.76 21.07 2.19
CA GLY A 48 18.45 21.36 3.44
C GLY A 48 18.06 20.42 4.58
N LEU A 49 17.39 19.31 4.31
CA LEU A 49 16.88 18.37 5.30
C LEU A 49 17.51 16.97 5.10
N PRO A 50 17.32 16.01 6.04
CA PRO A 50 17.96 14.70 5.91
C PRO A 50 17.64 14.00 4.59
N SER A 51 18.68 13.57 3.87
CA SER A 51 18.57 12.86 2.59
C SER A 51 18.46 11.34 2.73
N GLN A 52 18.23 10.85 3.96
CA GLN A 52 18.24 9.43 4.27
C GLN A 52 17.00 9.00 5.06
N VAL A 53 16.64 7.72 4.96
CA VAL A 53 15.46 7.11 5.55
C VAL A 53 15.83 5.79 6.22
N CYS A 54 15.20 5.45 7.34
CA CYS A 54 15.42 4.15 7.99
C CYS A 54 14.62 3.04 7.28
N SER A 55 15.10 1.79 7.39
CA SER A 55 14.43 0.61 6.82
C SER A 55 12.97 0.49 7.27
N GLN A 56 12.66 0.77 8.54
CA GLN A 56 11.30 0.73 9.06
C GLN A 56 10.37 1.72 8.35
N CYS A 57 10.85 2.91 7.99
CA CYS A 57 10.05 3.87 7.24
C CYS A 57 9.89 3.45 5.77
N VAL A 58 10.92 2.87 5.15
CA VAL A 58 10.80 2.30 3.79
C VAL A 58 9.71 1.23 3.75
N GLN A 59 9.75 0.28 4.68
CA GLN A 59 8.75 -0.79 4.78
C GLN A 59 7.33 -0.21 4.98
N GLN A 60 7.15 0.70 5.93
CA GLN A 60 5.84 1.33 6.16
C GLN A 60 5.29 2.06 4.94
N VAL A 61 6.14 2.80 4.21
CA VAL A 61 5.72 3.49 2.97
C VAL A 61 5.29 2.47 1.92
N ASN A 62 6.05 1.39 1.74
CA ASN A 62 5.74 0.36 0.77
C ASN A 62 4.45 -0.41 1.10
N THR A 63 4.29 -0.85 2.35
CA THR A 63 3.05 -1.48 2.81
C THR A 63 1.85 -0.56 2.64
N SER A 64 1.99 0.72 3.02
CA SER A 64 0.91 1.71 2.91
C SER A 64 0.53 2.00 1.46
N TYR A 65 1.53 2.07 0.57
CA TYR A 65 1.31 2.29 -0.87
C TYR A 65 0.58 1.09 -1.50
N ASN A 66 0.99 -0.13 -1.16
CA ASN A 66 0.30 -1.33 -1.65
C ASN A 66 -1.14 -1.41 -1.14
N PHE A 67 -1.37 -1.08 0.14
CA PHE A 67 -2.71 -0.98 0.71
C PHE A 67 -3.58 0.07 -0.02
N LYS A 68 -3.00 1.24 -0.34
CA LYS A 68 -3.69 2.25 -1.16
C LYS A 68 -4.13 1.68 -2.51
N LEU A 69 -3.23 1.02 -3.25
CA LEU A 69 -3.56 0.43 -4.56
C LEU A 69 -4.64 -0.64 -4.44
N GLN A 70 -4.60 -1.44 -3.39
CA GLN A 70 -5.63 -2.44 -3.10
C GLN A 70 -7.00 -1.77 -2.91
N CYS A 71 -7.09 -0.72 -2.10
CA CYS A 71 -8.33 0.02 -1.90
C CYS A 71 -8.87 0.66 -3.18
N GLU A 72 -7.99 1.26 -3.99
CA GLU A 72 -8.39 1.88 -5.27
C GLU A 72 -8.91 0.84 -6.27
N THR A 73 -8.24 -0.31 -6.35
CA THR A 73 -8.67 -1.42 -7.22
C THR A 73 -10.01 -1.99 -6.77
N ALA A 74 -10.18 -2.20 -5.45
CA ALA A 74 -11.42 -2.69 -4.89
C ALA A 74 -12.59 -1.73 -5.15
N ASP A 75 -12.39 -0.43 -4.91
CA ASP A 75 -13.41 0.60 -5.16
C ASP A 75 -13.83 0.67 -6.63
N ALA A 76 -12.85 0.66 -7.55
CA ALA A 76 -13.12 0.65 -8.99
C ALA A 76 -13.93 -0.59 -9.41
N THR A 77 -13.54 -1.77 -8.92
CA THR A 77 -14.19 -3.05 -9.22
C THR A 77 -15.64 -3.05 -8.69
N LEU A 78 -15.85 -2.64 -7.44
CA LEU A 78 -17.18 -2.58 -6.84
C LEU A 78 -18.11 -1.62 -7.60
N LYS A 79 -17.61 -0.44 -8.01
CA LYS A 79 -18.37 0.51 -8.83
C LYS A 79 -18.75 -0.07 -10.19
N GLN A 80 -17.86 -0.81 -10.84
CA GLN A 80 -18.15 -1.49 -12.11
C GLN A 80 -19.26 -2.54 -11.95
N LEU A 81 -19.21 -3.35 -10.88
CA LEU A 81 -20.23 -4.35 -10.60
C LEU A 81 -21.60 -3.68 -10.38
N VAL A 82 -21.69 -2.65 -9.55
CA VAL A 82 -22.95 -1.92 -9.30
C VAL A 82 -23.49 -1.28 -10.59
N GLY A 83 -22.63 -0.64 -11.40
CA GLY A 83 -23.03 -0.04 -12.67
C GLY A 83 -23.55 -1.04 -13.70
N CYS A 84 -22.96 -2.24 -13.76
CA CYS A 84 -23.44 -3.33 -14.61
C CYS A 84 -24.83 -3.81 -14.18
N HIS A 85 -25.07 -3.96 -12.87
CA HIS A 85 -26.36 -4.39 -12.33
C HIS A 85 -27.51 -3.39 -12.60
N GLN A 86 -27.26 -2.07 -12.51
CA GLN A 86 -28.29 -1.06 -12.76
C GLN A 86 -28.73 -0.98 -14.24
N SER A 87 -27.81 -1.33 -15.15
CA SER A 87 -28.09 -1.37 -16.59
C SER A 87 -29.01 -2.54 -16.97
N GLN A 88 -29.03 -3.60 -16.16
CA GLN A 88 -29.86 -4.80 -16.38
C GLN A 88 -31.25 -4.69 -15.76
N THR A 89 -31.41 -3.96 -14.65
CA THR A 89 -32.71 -3.82 -13.98
C THR A 89 -33.65 -2.82 -14.66
N ALA A 90 -33.13 -1.82 -15.39
CA ALA A 90 -33.94 -0.85 -16.15
C ALA A 90 -34.63 -1.44 -17.40
N LEU A 91 -34.36 -2.70 -17.76
CA LEU A 91 -34.95 -3.38 -18.91
C LEU A 91 -36.01 -4.44 -18.51
N GLN A 92 -36.32 -4.60 -17.21
CA GLN A 92 -37.23 -5.63 -16.69
C GLN A 92 -38.53 -5.09 -16.06
N GLU A 93 -39.07 -3.95 -16.53
CA GLU A 93 -40.43 -3.54 -16.15
C GLU A 93 -41.51 -3.82 -17.21
N GLU A 94 -41.19 -4.40 -18.36
CA GLU A 94 -42.19 -4.72 -19.38
C GLU A 94 -42.14 -6.20 -19.80
N SER A 95 -43.13 -6.95 -19.30
CA SER A 95 -43.72 -8.20 -19.82
C SER A 95 -43.05 -9.55 -19.52
N SER A 96 -43.83 -10.37 -18.82
CA SER A 96 -43.76 -11.82 -18.70
C SER A 96 -43.73 -12.49 -20.08
N SER A 97 -42.66 -13.20 -20.42
CA SER A 97 -42.70 -14.34 -21.35
C SER A 97 -41.36 -15.09 -21.34
N ASP A 98 -41.47 -16.40 -21.24
CA ASP A 98 -40.44 -17.42 -21.37
C ASP A 98 -39.41 -17.10 -22.48
N GLY A 99 -38.13 -17.15 -22.11
CA GLY A 99 -37.03 -16.73 -22.97
C GLY A 99 -35.69 -17.00 -22.29
N THR A 100 -35.28 -18.26 -22.31
CA THR A 100 -33.92 -18.68 -21.94
C THR A 100 -32.92 -17.82 -22.70
N CYS A 101 -32.29 -16.88 -22.00
CA CYS A 101 -31.18 -16.13 -22.53
C CYS A 101 -29.96 -17.04 -22.47
N THR A 102 -29.49 -17.49 -23.63
CA THR A 102 -28.14 -18.06 -23.76
C THR A 102 -27.16 -16.95 -23.38
N SER A 103 -26.78 -16.92 -22.10
CA SER A 103 -25.63 -16.16 -21.65
C SER A 103 -24.43 -16.70 -22.41
N ALA A 104 -23.88 -15.88 -23.32
CA ALA A 104 -22.51 -16.11 -23.76
C ALA A 104 -21.65 -16.24 -22.49
N PRO A 105 -20.76 -17.23 -22.40
CA PRO A 105 -19.96 -17.42 -21.20
C PRO A 105 -19.09 -16.19 -21.04
N VAL A 106 -19.45 -15.32 -20.10
CA VAL A 106 -18.53 -14.32 -19.59
C VAL A 106 -17.45 -15.17 -18.96
N LYS A 107 -16.32 -15.30 -19.67
CA LYS A 107 -15.21 -16.15 -19.27
C LYS A 107 -14.98 -15.91 -17.79
N GLU A 108 -15.12 -16.99 -17.04
CA GLU A 108 -14.93 -17.10 -15.61
C GLU A 108 -13.43 -16.98 -15.26
N GLU A 109 -12.72 -16.10 -15.96
CA GLU A 109 -11.43 -15.55 -15.57
C GLU A 109 -11.70 -14.26 -14.79
N LEU A 110 -12.50 -14.36 -13.71
CA LEU A 110 -12.42 -13.35 -12.67
C LEU A 110 -11.14 -13.62 -11.89
N ILE A 111 -10.05 -13.16 -12.51
CA ILE A 111 -8.71 -12.92 -12.02
C ILE A 111 -8.53 -13.34 -10.56
N LYS A 112 -8.08 -14.59 -10.40
CA LYS A 112 -7.31 -15.02 -9.24
C LYS A 112 -5.99 -14.24 -9.27
N LEU A 113 -6.00 -12.94 -8.93
CA LEU A 113 -4.76 -12.28 -8.56
C LEU A 113 -4.48 -12.76 -7.14
N GLU A 114 -3.79 -13.88 -7.05
CA GLU A 114 -2.99 -14.21 -5.88
C GLU A 114 -2.03 -13.02 -5.68
N ILE A 115 -2.44 -12.09 -4.83
CA ILE A 115 -1.47 -11.22 -4.17
C ILE A 115 -0.75 -12.16 -3.21
N THR A 116 0.33 -12.77 -3.68
CA THR A 116 1.32 -13.39 -2.81
C THR A 116 1.90 -12.27 -1.97
N ILE A 117 1.28 -12.02 -0.81
CA ILE A 117 2.00 -11.44 0.30
C ILE A 117 3.00 -12.53 0.64
N GLU A 118 4.22 -12.41 0.13
CA GLU A 118 5.33 -13.16 0.68
C GLU A 118 5.38 -12.75 2.15
N ASP A 119 4.90 -13.64 3.01
CA ASP A 119 5.06 -13.57 4.46
C ASP A 119 6.57 -13.62 4.74
N ASP A 120 7.25 -12.49 4.61
CA ASP A 120 8.59 -12.31 5.16
C ASP A 120 8.40 -12.21 6.68
N ASP A 121 8.41 -13.39 7.30
CA ASP A 121 8.48 -13.71 8.73
C ASP A 121 8.71 -12.50 9.64
N MET A 122 7.62 -11.91 10.13
CA MET A 122 7.67 -11.12 11.36
C MET A 122 7.77 -12.09 12.54
N LEU A 123 8.98 -12.61 12.80
CA LEU A 123 9.30 -13.23 14.08
C LEU A 123 9.18 -12.17 15.17
N VAL A 124 8.00 -12.09 15.79
CA VAL A 124 7.82 -11.45 17.09
C VAL A 124 8.66 -12.25 18.08
N ARG A 125 9.84 -11.75 18.41
CA ARG A 125 10.60 -12.27 19.55
C ARG A 125 9.86 -11.83 20.80
N ASP A 126 9.11 -12.75 21.40
CA ASP A 126 8.70 -12.62 22.78
C ASP A 126 9.96 -12.48 23.64
N ASN A 127 10.19 -11.26 24.13
CA ASN A 127 11.26 -10.97 25.06
C ASN A 127 10.77 -11.38 26.46
N GLU A 128 10.87 -12.67 26.79
CA GLU A 128 10.76 -13.13 28.17
C GLU A 128 11.82 -12.39 29.01
N SER A 129 11.35 -11.56 29.94
CA SER A 129 12.21 -10.96 30.95
C SER A 129 12.61 -12.03 31.96
N PRO A 130 13.90 -12.23 32.28
CA PRO A 130 14.28 -13.11 33.37
C PRO A 130 13.82 -12.48 34.69
N GLY A 131 12.96 -13.20 35.41
CA GLY A 131 12.62 -12.89 36.79
C GLY A 131 13.88 -12.80 37.64
N LEU A 132 14.02 -11.69 38.34
CA LEU A 132 15.11 -11.40 39.26
C LEU A 132 14.85 -12.14 40.58
N ASP A 133 15.73 -13.08 40.93
CA ASP A 133 15.82 -13.67 42.26
C ASP A 133 15.95 -12.59 43.35
N ARG A 134 15.05 -12.62 44.33
CA ARG A 134 15.27 -12.14 45.70
C ARG A 134 14.43 -12.92 46.70
#